data_AF-W0DHZ0-F1
#
_entry.id   AF-W0DHZ0-F1
#
_cell.length_a   1.000
_cell.length_b   1.000
_cell.length_c   1.000
_cell.angle_alpha   90.00
_cell.angle_beta   90.00
_cell.angle_gamma   90.00
#
_symmetry.space_group_name_H-M   'P 1'
#
loop_
_entity.id
_entity.type
_entity.pdbx_description
1 polymer ?
#
loop_
_entity_poly.entity_id
_entity_poly.type
_entity_poly.pdbx_seq_one_letter_code
_entity_poly.pdbx_strand_id
1 'polypeptide(L)'
;MCVIIYKPEGAIVSDKLFDHCWKLFRHGGGYAVWENGRWVYEKDFMEKEEFYEAVKEFIHSENTRVVLHFRFATEDAEGKRNILPEFTHPFEIQLQDTKALLFVNGRFSESYKGIVGAPKIKRFVEDINQLKLKRWQYEKLLAEEGLLEGLFRYRGERARLLTLFEEDKEPFFSPNPPKGWVEYEGLMLSRKVSL
;
A
#
# COMPACT_ATOMS: atom_id res chain seq x y z
N MET A 1 1.26 1.49 -12.65
CA MET A 1 1.29 1.87 -11.22
C MET A 1 0.13 1.17 -10.54
N CYS A 2 0.35 0.63 -9.34
CA CYS A 2 -0.59 -0.17 -8.55
C CYS A 2 -1.90 0.57 -8.21
N VAL A 3 -2.76 -0.03 -7.39
CA VAL A 3 -3.83 0.67 -6.66
C VAL A 3 -3.91 0.14 -5.23
N ILE A 4 -4.24 1.03 -4.30
CA ILE A 4 -4.59 0.72 -2.91
C ILE A 4 -6.06 1.09 -2.76
N ILE A 5 -6.84 0.21 -2.15
CA ILE A 5 -8.22 0.48 -1.75
C ILE A 5 -8.26 0.41 -0.24
N TYR A 6 -8.66 1.49 0.42
CA TYR A 6 -9.05 1.46 1.81
C TYR A 6 -10.58 1.44 1.90
N LYS A 7 -11.10 0.36 2.48
CA LYS A 7 -12.51 0.16 2.79
C LYS A 7 -12.70 0.38 4.30
N PRO A 8 -13.36 1.48 4.72
CA PRO A 8 -13.81 1.63 6.10
C PRO A 8 -15.01 0.71 6.39
N GLU A 9 -15.42 0.65 7.66
CA GLU A 9 -16.72 0.09 8.03
C GLU A 9 -17.85 0.93 7.41
N GLY A 10 -18.96 0.29 7.03
CA GLY A 10 -20.11 0.91 6.36
C GLY A 10 -19.97 1.03 4.83
N ALA A 11 -18.86 0.56 4.24
CA ALA A 11 -18.68 0.47 2.79
C ALA A 11 -18.49 -0.98 2.35
N ILE A 12 -18.52 -1.25 1.05
CA ILE A 12 -18.17 -2.55 0.45
C ILE A 12 -17.30 -2.36 -0.79
N VAL A 13 -16.48 -3.35 -1.15
CA VAL A 13 -15.86 -3.41 -2.48
C VAL A 13 -16.68 -4.37 -3.33
N SER A 14 -17.29 -3.88 -4.40
CA SER A 14 -18.06 -4.73 -5.32
C SER A 14 -17.15 -5.67 -6.12
N ASP A 15 -17.68 -6.83 -6.53
CA ASP A 15 -16.98 -7.78 -7.40
C ASP A 15 -16.52 -7.11 -8.70
N LYS A 16 -17.36 -6.23 -9.26
CA LYS A 16 -17.01 -5.45 -10.44
C LYS A 16 -15.75 -4.61 -10.21
N LEU A 17 -15.66 -3.92 -9.07
CA LEU A 17 -14.49 -3.12 -8.74
C LEU A 17 -13.25 -4.00 -8.49
N PHE A 18 -13.39 -5.09 -7.72
CA PHE A 18 -12.31 -6.04 -7.48
C PHE A 18 -11.76 -6.61 -8.79
N ASP A 19 -12.63 -7.14 -9.65
CA ASP A 19 -12.30 -7.72 -10.94
C ASP A 19 -11.62 -6.73 -11.86
N HIS A 20 -12.12 -5.50 -11.88
CA HIS A 20 -11.55 -4.44 -12.69
C HIS A 20 -10.16 -4.04 -12.17
N CYS A 21 -9.98 -3.92 -10.85
CA CYS A 21 -8.67 -3.67 -10.24
C CYS A 21 -7.68 -4.78 -10.58
N TRP A 22 -8.07 -6.05 -10.45
CA TRP A 22 -7.20 -7.16 -10.83
C TRP A 22 -6.84 -7.12 -12.32
N LYS A 23 -7.83 -6.92 -13.21
CA LYS A 23 -7.60 -6.82 -14.66
C LYS A 23 -6.54 -5.76 -15.02
N LEU A 24 -6.57 -4.62 -14.36
CA LEU A 24 -5.61 -3.53 -14.59
C LEU A 24 -4.26 -3.75 -13.87
N PHE A 25 -4.26 -4.41 -12.72
CA PHE A 25 -3.13 -4.49 -11.80
C PHE A 25 -2.88 -5.94 -11.33
N ARG A 26 -2.67 -6.83 -12.31
CA ARG A 26 -2.66 -8.31 -12.17
C ARG A 26 -1.35 -8.97 -11.72
N HIS A 27 -0.33 -8.22 -11.30
CA HIS A 27 1.00 -8.78 -11.01
C HIS A 27 1.19 -9.14 -9.53
N GLY A 28 0.08 -9.36 -8.83
CA GLY A 28 0.02 -9.81 -7.44
C GLY A 28 -0.85 -8.92 -6.56
N GLY A 29 -1.24 -9.44 -5.40
CA GLY A 29 -2.08 -8.75 -4.44
C GLY A 29 -1.72 -9.07 -2.99
N GLY A 30 -2.35 -8.33 -2.09
CA GLY A 30 -2.29 -8.55 -0.65
C GLY A 30 -3.23 -7.59 0.07
N TYR A 31 -3.54 -7.92 1.32
CA TYR A 31 -4.52 -7.20 2.11
C TYR A 31 -4.11 -7.09 3.56
N ALA A 32 -4.77 -6.19 4.28
CA ALA A 32 -4.78 -6.17 5.74
C ALA A 32 -6.21 -5.87 6.21
N VAL A 33 -6.72 -6.65 7.17
CA VAL A 33 -8.05 -6.53 7.77
C VAL A 33 -7.93 -6.23 9.26
N TRP A 34 -8.78 -5.34 9.78
CA TRP A 34 -8.84 -5.06 11.21
C TRP A 34 -9.75 -6.07 11.90
N GLU A 35 -9.16 -6.95 12.71
CA GLU A 35 -9.88 -7.99 13.45
C GLU A 35 -9.37 -8.08 14.88
N ASN A 36 -10.29 -8.19 15.84
CA ASN A 36 -9.97 -8.41 17.26
C ASN A 36 -8.98 -7.39 17.84
N GLY A 37 -9.08 -6.13 17.41
CA GLY A 37 -8.25 -5.03 17.91
C GLY A 37 -6.83 -4.97 17.34
N ARG A 38 -6.57 -5.64 16.21
CA ARG A 38 -5.29 -5.58 15.49
C ARG A 38 -5.46 -5.74 13.98
N TRP A 39 -4.42 -5.39 13.22
CA TRP A 39 -4.34 -5.71 11.80
C TRP A 39 -3.82 -7.13 11.58
N VAL A 40 -4.60 -7.94 10.88
CA VAL A 40 -4.19 -9.25 10.33
C VAL A 40 -4.00 -9.06 8.83
N TYR A 41 -2.95 -9.65 8.25
CA TYR A 41 -2.60 -9.40 6.86
C TYR A 41 -2.08 -10.67 6.20
N GLU A 42 -2.33 -10.76 4.89
CA GLU A 42 -1.71 -11.74 4.02
C GLU A 42 -1.35 -11.06 2.69
N LYS A 43 -0.32 -11.57 2.03
CA LYS A 43 0.20 -11.05 0.77
C LYS A 43 0.69 -12.21 -0.09
N ASP A 44 1.40 -11.92 -1.17
CA ASP A 44 1.98 -12.93 -2.07
C ASP A 44 0.95 -13.67 -2.94
N PHE A 45 -0.29 -13.18 -3.00
CA PHE A 45 -1.29 -13.71 -3.93
C PHE A 45 -0.92 -13.37 -5.37
N MET A 46 -0.63 -14.38 -6.19
CA MET A 46 -0.23 -14.19 -7.58
C MET A 46 -1.37 -14.47 -8.57
N GLU A 47 -2.38 -15.21 -8.14
CA GLU A 47 -3.56 -15.57 -8.93
C GLU A 47 -4.81 -14.85 -8.39
N LYS A 48 -5.74 -14.52 -9.30
CA LYS A 48 -6.94 -13.72 -8.99
C LYS A 48 -7.83 -14.45 -8.00
N GLU A 49 -8.08 -15.71 -8.29
CA GLU A 49 -9.04 -16.56 -7.59
C GLU A 49 -8.59 -16.77 -6.15
N GLU A 50 -7.29 -17.01 -5.92
CA GLU A 50 -6.71 -17.12 -4.58
C GLU A 50 -6.87 -15.81 -3.79
N PHE A 51 -6.56 -14.68 -4.42
CA PHE A 51 -6.70 -13.39 -3.74
C PHE A 51 -8.16 -13.08 -3.41
N TYR A 52 -9.07 -13.32 -4.35
CA TYR A 52 -10.50 -13.08 -4.17
C TYR A 52 -11.08 -13.96 -3.06
N GLU A 53 -10.78 -15.25 -3.07
CA GLU A 53 -11.25 -16.18 -2.03
C GLU A 53 -10.75 -15.79 -0.64
N ALA A 54 -9.52 -15.28 -0.54
CA ALA A 54 -8.96 -14.81 0.72
C ALA A 54 -9.63 -13.53 1.26
N VAL A 55 -10.23 -12.70 0.39
CA VAL A 55 -10.77 -11.40 0.81
C VAL A 55 -12.29 -11.24 0.70
N LYS A 56 -13.00 -12.10 -0.04
CA LYS A 56 -14.43 -11.91 -0.39
C LYS A 56 -15.32 -11.61 0.81
N GLU A 57 -15.16 -12.37 1.89
CA GLU A 57 -15.93 -12.18 3.13
C GLU A 57 -15.67 -10.81 3.78
N PHE A 58 -14.42 -10.33 3.70
CA PHE A 58 -14.04 -9.03 4.25
C PHE A 58 -14.46 -7.86 3.35
N ILE A 59 -14.44 -8.04 2.03
CA ILE A 59 -14.72 -6.94 1.12
C ILE A 59 -16.22 -6.70 0.92
N HIS A 60 -17.05 -7.73 1.13
CA HIS A 60 -18.52 -7.64 1.06
C HIS A 60 -19.18 -7.32 2.40
N SER A 61 -18.49 -7.50 3.52
CA SER A 61 -19.03 -7.16 4.84
C SER A 61 -18.91 -5.67 5.14
N GLU A 62 -20.02 -5.01 5.47
CA GLU A 62 -20.01 -3.62 5.96
C GLU A 62 -19.38 -3.48 7.36
N ASN A 63 -19.24 -4.57 8.12
CA ASN A 63 -18.74 -4.54 9.50
C ASN A 63 -17.22 -4.68 9.61
N THR A 64 -16.54 -4.90 8.50
CA THR A 64 -15.10 -5.08 8.47
C THR A 64 -14.41 -3.87 7.88
N ARG A 65 -13.14 -3.72 8.22
CA ARG A 65 -12.27 -2.72 7.66
C ARG A 65 -11.10 -3.42 6.99
N VAL A 66 -10.84 -3.08 5.74
CA VAL A 66 -9.82 -3.76 4.94
C VAL A 66 -9.08 -2.80 4.04
N VAL A 67 -7.78 -3.02 3.90
CA VAL A 67 -6.94 -2.40 2.88
C VAL A 67 -6.58 -3.48 1.87
N LEU A 68 -6.80 -3.21 0.59
CA LEU A 68 -6.39 -4.07 -0.52
C LEU A 68 -5.28 -3.38 -1.31
N HIS A 69 -4.33 -4.15 -1.81
CA HIS A 69 -3.36 -3.71 -2.79
C HIS A 69 -3.37 -4.60 -4.01
N PHE A 70 -3.43 -3.98 -5.19
CA PHE A 70 -3.25 -4.67 -6.46
C PHE A 70 -2.00 -4.13 -7.14
N ARG A 71 -1.07 -5.04 -7.42
CA ARG A 71 0.27 -4.70 -7.87
C ARG A 71 0.35 -4.68 -9.38
N PHE A 72 0.95 -3.61 -9.91
CA PHE A 72 1.47 -3.61 -11.27
C PHE A 72 2.98 -3.49 -11.23
N ALA A 73 3.67 -4.61 -11.44
CA ALA A 73 5.12 -4.70 -11.47
C ALA A 73 5.74 -3.63 -12.38
N THR A 74 6.77 -2.97 -11.87
CA THR A 74 7.64 -2.09 -12.66
C THR A 74 8.68 -2.93 -13.41
N GLU A 75 9.13 -2.41 -14.54
CA GLU A 75 10.28 -2.93 -15.26
C GLU A 75 11.58 -2.53 -14.56
N ASP A 76 12.59 -3.39 -14.65
CA ASP A 76 13.99 -3.09 -14.28
C ASP A 76 14.71 -2.30 -15.40
N ALA A 77 16.02 -2.11 -15.25
CA ALA A 77 16.83 -1.37 -16.23
C ALA A 77 16.91 -2.08 -17.58
N GLU A 78 16.74 -3.41 -17.58
CA GLU A 78 16.77 -4.28 -18.74
C GLU A 78 15.38 -4.45 -19.39
N GLY A 79 14.34 -3.81 -18.84
CA GLY A 79 12.97 -3.87 -19.35
C GLY A 79 12.18 -5.11 -18.92
N LYS A 80 12.71 -5.92 -17.99
CA LYS A 80 12.03 -7.10 -17.45
C LYS A 80 11.16 -6.72 -16.25
N ARG A 81 9.94 -7.25 -16.21
CA ARG A 81 9.03 -7.04 -15.08
C ARG A 81 9.43 -7.92 -13.90
N ASN A 82 9.64 -7.29 -12.75
CA ASN A 82 9.89 -7.97 -11.49
C ASN A 82 8.59 -8.49 -10.88
N ILE A 83 8.03 -9.56 -11.43
CA ILE A 83 6.83 -10.23 -10.93
C ILE A 83 7.29 -11.28 -9.91
N LEU A 84 7.48 -10.84 -8.67
CA LEU A 84 7.85 -11.69 -7.55
C LEU A 84 6.90 -11.43 -6.37
N PRO A 85 6.51 -12.48 -5.62
CA PRO A 85 5.57 -12.35 -4.51
C PRO A 85 6.06 -11.35 -3.46
N GLU A 86 7.34 -11.42 -3.07
CA GLU A 86 7.95 -10.55 -2.05
C GLU A 86 7.76 -9.03 -2.26
N PHE A 87 7.47 -8.60 -3.49
CA PHE A 87 7.21 -7.20 -3.85
C PHE A 87 5.73 -6.80 -3.82
N THR A 88 4.83 -7.71 -3.45
CA THR A 88 3.44 -7.39 -3.09
C THR A 88 3.41 -6.62 -1.76
N HIS A 89 2.28 -6.00 -1.45
CA HIS A 89 2.09 -5.26 -0.19
C HIS A 89 1.17 -6.06 0.74
N PRO A 90 1.20 -5.83 2.06
CA PRO A 90 2.01 -4.82 2.77
C PRO A 90 3.50 -5.15 2.91
N PHE A 91 4.27 -4.17 3.34
CA PHE A 91 5.62 -4.34 3.88
C PHE A 91 5.62 -4.05 5.38
N GLU A 92 6.33 -4.85 6.18
CA GLU A 92 6.42 -4.63 7.61
C GLU A 92 7.44 -3.56 7.98
N ILE A 93 7.01 -2.62 8.82
CA ILE A 93 7.84 -1.61 9.46
C ILE A 93 7.97 -1.94 10.94
N GLN A 94 9.20 -1.98 11.44
CA GLN A 94 9.53 -2.20 12.84
C GLN A 94 10.03 -0.89 13.44
N LEU A 95 9.23 -0.29 14.33
CA LEU A 95 9.55 0.93 15.07
C LEU A 95 9.94 0.56 16.51
N GLN A 96 10.50 1.51 17.27
CA GLN A 96 10.87 1.26 18.66
C GLN A 96 9.68 0.96 19.56
N ASP A 97 8.54 1.59 19.26
CA ASP A 97 7.36 1.65 20.11
C ASP A 97 6.12 1.00 19.48
N THR A 98 6.20 0.55 18.24
CA THR A 98 5.09 -0.13 17.53
C THR A 98 5.58 -0.90 16.30
N LYS A 99 4.70 -1.70 15.71
CA LYS A 99 4.84 -2.27 14.37
C LYS A 99 3.84 -1.63 13.43
N ALA A 100 4.18 -1.60 12.14
CA ALA A 100 3.23 -1.12 11.15
C ALA A 100 3.29 -1.89 9.84
N LEU A 101 2.21 -1.80 9.07
CA LEU A 101 2.11 -2.33 7.71
C LEU A 101 2.06 -1.17 6.73
N LEU A 102 3.00 -1.14 5.78
CA LEU A 102 3.12 -0.09 4.77
C LEU A 102 2.58 -0.56 3.42
N PHE A 103 1.66 0.22 2.87
CA PHE A 103 1.16 0.15 1.50
C PHE A 103 1.68 1.33 0.69
N VAL A 104 2.18 1.09 -0.53
CA VAL A 104 2.73 2.14 -1.41
C VAL A 104 2.07 2.11 -2.79
N ASN A 105 1.64 3.29 -3.21
CA ASN A 105 1.24 3.59 -4.58
C ASN A 105 2.09 4.73 -5.14
N GLY A 106 3.01 4.42 -6.04
CA GLY A 106 3.85 5.43 -6.64
C GLY A 106 5.19 4.90 -7.09
N ARG A 107 6.02 5.81 -7.58
CA ARG A 107 7.45 5.58 -7.80
C ARG A 107 8.21 6.50 -6.85
N PHE A 108 9.27 5.99 -6.26
CA PHE A 108 10.24 6.81 -5.56
C PHE A 108 11.18 7.47 -6.57
N SER A 109 11.81 8.56 -6.15
CA SER A 109 12.83 9.27 -6.92
C SER A 109 14.02 8.35 -7.25
N GLU A 110 14.95 8.86 -8.05
CA GLU A 110 16.21 8.17 -8.37
C GLU A 110 17.25 8.23 -7.23
N SER A 111 16.85 8.59 -6.01
CA SER A 111 17.76 8.73 -4.86
C SER A 111 18.47 7.41 -4.49
N TYR A 112 17.87 6.26 -4.79
CA TYR A 112 18.52 4.95 -4.66
C TYR A 112 19.33 4.62 -5.91
N LYS A 113 20.55 5.19 -6.02
CA LYS A 113 21.45 4.95 -7.17
C LYS A 113 21.65 3.45 -7.41
N GLY A 114 21.41 3.01 -8.66
CA GLY A 114 21.62 1.62 -9.09
C GLY A 114 20.50 0.64 -8.71
N ILE A 115 19.48 1.07 -7.97
CA ILE A 115 18.32 0.23 -7.65
C ILE A 115 17.12 0.75 -8.45
N VAL A 116 16.45 -0.09 -9.23
CA VAL A 116 15.32 0.31 -10.08
C VAL A 116 14.05 -0.44 -9.69
N GLY A 117 12.91 0.26 -9.69
CA GLY A 117 11.59 -0.36 -9.51
C GLY A 117 11.27 -0.81 -8.08
N ALA A 118 10.52 -1.90 -7.93
CA ALA A 118 10.04 -2.44 -6.65
C ALA A 118 11.14 -2.70 -5.58
N PRO A 119 12.37 -3.13 -5.94
CA PRO A 119 13.48 -3.18 -5.00
C PRO A 119 13.75 -1.88 -4.22
N LYS A 120 13.42 -0.69 -4.78
CA LYS A 120 13.55 0.58 -4.04
C LYS A 120 12.65 0.65 -2.81
N ILE A 121 11.44 0.09 -2.88
CA ILE A 121 10.50 0.09 -1.74
C ILE A 121 11.00 -0.85 -0.65
N LYS A 122 11.48 -2.04 -1.04
CA LYS A 122 12.10 -2.99 -0.11
C LYS A 122 13.30 -2.37 0.59
N ARG A 123 14.19 -1.70 -0.16
CA ARG A 123 15.34 -1.00 0.40
C ARG A 123 14.93 0.11 1.38
N PHE A 124 13.92 0.90 1.03
CA PHE A 124 13.37 1.91 1.92
C PHE A 124 12.85 1.31 3.24
N VAL A 125 12.12 0.19 3.18
CA VAL A 125 11.63 -0.53 4.35
C VAL A 125 12.80 -1.02 5.22
N GLU A 126 13.84 -1.59 4.60
CA GLU A 126 15.06 -2.02 5.30
C GLU A 126 15.75 -0.85 6.01
N ASP A 127 15.93 0.28 5.33
CA ASP A 127 16.56 1.47 5.90
C ASP A 127 15.74 2.02 7.08
N ILE A 128 14.41 2.12 6.94
CA ILE A 128 13.52 2.57 8.02
C ILE A 128 13.62 1.67 9.26
N ASN A 129 13.62 0.34 9.06
CA ASN A 129 13.73 -0.63 10.16
C ASN A 129 15.10 -0.56 10.86
N GLN A 130 16.17 -0.22 10.13
CA GLN A 130 17.51 -0.03 10.70
C GLN A 130 17.65 1.25 11.52
N LEU A 131 16.93 2.32 11.16
CA LEU A 131 16.97 3.59 11.87
C LEU A 131 16.38 3.51 13.28
N LYS A 132 15.62 2.45 13.59
CA LYS A 132 14.92 2.26 14.88
C LYS A 132 14.20 3.54 15.27
N LEU A 133 13.30 4.01 14.41
CA LEU A 133 12.55 5.24 14.67
C LEU A 133 11.45 4.99 15.71
N LYS A 134 11.10 6.01 16.49
CA LYS A 134 9.79 6.06 17.14
C LYS A 134 8.71 6.44 16.13
N ARG A 135 7.46 6.07 16.40
CA ARG A 135 6.30 6.39 15.55
C ARG A 135 6.24 7.84 15.10
N TRP A 136 6.32 8.79 16.04
CA TRP A 136 6.23 10.21 15.69
C TRP A 136 7.37 10.69 14.77
N GLN A 137 8.54 10.05 14.82
CA GLN A 137 9.66 10.36 13.94
C GLN A 137 9.37 9.82 12.53
N TYR A 138 8.89 8.59 12.44
CA TYR A 138 8.46 7.98 11.19
C TYR A 138 7.37 8.82 10.50
N GLU A 139 6.32 9.21 11.23
CA GLU A 139 5.24 10.06 10.70
C GLU A 139 5.77 11.41 10.18
N LYS A 140 6.69 12.05 10.92
CA LYS A 140 7.34 13.31 10.46
C LYS A 140 8.21 13.13 9.22
N LEU A 141 8.91 12.00 9.07
CA LEU A 141 9.67 11.71 7.86
C LEU A 141 8.75 11.55 6.64
N LEU A 142 7.57 10.95 6.85
CA LEU A 142 6.59 10.71 5.80
C LEU A 142 5.67 11.88 5.50
N ALA A 143 5.62 12.90 6.36
CA ALA A 143 4.76 14.06 6.15
C ALA A 143 5.07 14.77 4.82
N GLU A 144 4.08 15.48 4.28
CA GLU A 144 4.31 16.40 3.17
C GLU A 144 5.35 17.45 3.61
N GLU A 145 6.31 17.75 2.73
CA GLU A 145 7.45 18.64 3.05
C GLU A 145 8.38 18.10 4.15
N GLY A 146 8.20 16.84 4.57
CA GLY A 146 9.10 16.13 5.46
C GLY A 146 10.45 15.84 4.81
N LEU A 147 11.40 15.33 5.60
CA LEU A 147 12.78 15.07 5.16
C LEU A 147 12.86 14.09 3.97
N LEU A 148 11.87 13.20 3.80
CA LEU A 148 11.83 12.23 2.70
C LEU A 148 10.92 12.66 1.54
N GLU A 149 10.41 13.89 1.53
CA GLU A 149 9.52 14.37 0.46
C GLU A 149 10.17 14.25 -0.93
N GLY A 150 11.48 14.56 -1.02
CA GLY A 150 12.25 14.40 -2.25
C GLY A 150 12.37 12.94 -2.72
N LEU A 151 12.35 11.98 -1.79
CA LEU A 151 12.34 10.55 -2.11
C LEU A 151 10.98 10.11 -2.66
N PHE A 152 9.89 10.63 -2.12
CA PHE A 152 8.54 10.25 -2.53
C PHE A 152 8.07 10.92 -3.82
N ARG A 153 8.86 11.80 -4.42
CA ARG A 153 8.52 12.46 -5.68
C ARG A 153 9.27 11.89 -6.87
N TYR A 154 8.52 11.51 -7.90
CA TYR A 154 9.04 11.08 -9.18
C TYR A 154 8.36 11.85 -10.32
N ARG A 155 9.13 12.61 -11.09
CA ARG A 155 8.64 13.45 -12.21
C ARG A 155 7.46 14.37 -11.81
N GLY A 156 7.54 14.95 -10.62
CA GLY A 156 6.52 15.85 -10.07
C GLY A 156 5.36 15.16 -9.35
N GLU A 157 5.16 13.86 -9.56
CA GLU A 157 4.13 13.08 -8.84
C GLU A 157 4.65 12.56 -7.51
N ARG A 158 3.85 12.73 -6.45
CA ARG A 158 4.14 12.18 -5.13
C ARG A 158 3.55 10.77 -4.99
N ALA A 159 4.32 9.85 -4.43
CA ALA A 159 3.84 8.57 -3.98
C ALA A 159 2.83 8.74 -2.84
N ARG A 160 1.79 7.90 -2.86
CA ARG A 160 0.76 7.79 -1.83
C ARG A 160 1.09 6.59 -0.97
N LEU A 161 1.28 6.85 0.31
CA LEU A 161 1.61 5.84 1.31
C LEU A 161 0.42 5.72 2.26
N LEU A 162 0.13 4.49 2.69
CA LEU A 162 -0.86 4.20 3.71
C LEU A 162 -0.19 3.25 4.71
N THR A 163 -0.11 3.68 5.97
CA THR A 163 0.52 2.93 7.05
C THR A 163 -0.52 2.52 8.08
N LEU A 164 -0.52 1.25 8.47
CA LEU A 164 -1.39 0.69 9.48
C LEU A 164 -0.56 0.40 10.73
N PHE A 165 -0.69 1.22 11.78
CA PHE A 165 -0.05 0.94 13.07
C PHE A 165 -0.83 -0.14 13.81
N GLU A 166 -0.13 -1.01 14.53
CA GLU A 166 -0.71 -2.19 15.20
C GLU A 166 -1.85 -1.82 16.16
N GLU A 167 -1.69 -0.72 16.89
CA GLU A 167 -2.62 -0.19 17.89
C GLU A 167 -3.79 0.62 17.31
N ASP A 168 -3.70 1.06 16.05
CA ASP A 168 -4.66 2.00 15.48
C ASP A 168 -5.62 1.33 14.51
N LYS A 169 -6.91 1.48 14.78
CA LYS A 169 -7.97 1.10 13.85
C LYS A 169 -7.95 1.96 12.58
N GLU A 170 -7.56 3.23 12.68
CA GLU A 170 -7.51 4.16 11.54
C GLU A 170 -6.14 4.17 10.88
N PRO A 171 -6.06 4.15 9.53
CA PRO A 171 -4.80 4.25 8.82
C PRO A 171 -4.17 5.65 8.92
N PHE A 172 -2.85 5.70 8.91
CA PHE A 172 -2.08 6.92 8.66
C PHE A 172 -1.83 7.07 7.16
N PHE A 173 -2.30 8.17 6.57
CA PHE A 173 -2.04 8.51 5.18
C PHE A 173 -0.82 9.42 5.05
N SER A 174 -0.04 9.23 4.00
CA SER A 174 1.01 10.16 3.59
C SER A 174 0.84 10.54 2.11
N PRO A 175 0.57 11.82 1.79
CA PRO A 175 0.49 12.95 2.74
C PRO A 175 -0.77 12.88 3.63
N ASN A 176 -0.78 13.62 4.74
CA ASN A 176 -1.93 13.80 5.63
C ASN A 176 -2.32 15.30 5.64
N PRO A 177 -3.50 15.71 5.14
CA PRO A 177 -4.61 14.89 4.64
C PRO A 177 -4.26 14.13 3.34
N PRO A 178 -5.01 13.06 2.98
CA PRO A 178 -4.71 12.14 1.88
C PRO A 178 -4.87 12.75 0.48
N LYS A 179 -4.03 13.74 0.15
CA LYS A 179 -4.02 14.39 -1.18
C LYS A 179 -3.73 13.37 -2.29
N GLY A 180 -4.50 13.44 -3.37
CA GLY A 180 -4.37 12.55 -4.53
C GLY A 180 -5.06 11.19 -4.39
N TRP A 181 -5.71 10.93 -3.25
CA TRP A 181 -6.67 9.84 -3.11
C TRP A 181 -8.04 10.25 -3.67
N VAL A 182 -8.84 9.27 -4.05
CA VAL A 182 -10.14 9.45 -4.69
C VAL A 182 -11.19 8.70 -3.87
N GLU A 183 -12.26 9.41 -3.49
CA GLU A 183 -13.44 8.78 -2.92
C GLU A 183 -14.27 8.11 -4.02
N TYR A 184 -14.68 6.87 -3.78
CA TYR A 184 -15.53 6.10 -4.69
C TYR A 184 -16.44 5.20 -3.86
N GLU A 185 -17.75 5.47 -3.84
CA GLU A 185 -18.75 4.63 -3.13
C GLU A 185 -18.39 4.37 -1.64
N GLY A 186 -17.88 5.40 -0.94
CA GLY A 186 -17.45 5.26 0.47
C GLY A 186 -16.06 4.65 0.67
N LEU A 187 -15.38 4.26 -0.41
CA LEU A 187 -13.99 3.77 -0.40
C LEU A 187 -13.00 4.90 -0.67
N MET A 188 -11.77 4.73 -0.19
CA MET A 188 -10.65 5.60 -0.55
C MET A 188 -9.67 4.84 -1.46
N LEU A 189 -9.53 5.30 -2.70
CA LEU A 189 -8.65 4.71 -3.69
C LEU A 189 -7.41 5.58 -3.88
N SER A 190 -6.22 4.98 -3.90
CA SER A 190 -4.98 5.74 -4.16
C SER A 190 -4.89 6.28 -5.58
N ARG A 191 -5.77 5.87 -6.50
CA ARG A 191 -5.90 6.45 -7.83
C ARG A 191 -7.29 6.18 -8.40
N LYS A 192 -7.71 7.01 -9.35
CA LYS A 192 -8.93 6.75 -10.13
C LYS A 192 -8.80 5.43 -10.90
N VAL A 193 -9.82 4.60 -10.79
CA VAL A 193 -10.06 3.38 -11.59
C VAL A 193 -11.32 3.65 -12.40
N SER A 194 -11.23 3.55 -13.73
CA SER A 194 -12.37 3.84 -14.62
C SER A 194 -13.10 2.54 -14.94
N LEU A 195 -14.21 2.28 -14.24
CA LEU A 195 -15.00 1.05 -14.33
C LEU A 195 -15.80 0.88 -15.62
#